data_AF-A0A4U0U286-F1
#
_entry.id   AF-A0A4U0U286-F1
#
_cell.length_a   1.000
_cell.length_b   1.000
_cell.length_c   1.000
_cell.angle_alpha   90.00
_cell.angle_beta   90.00
_cell.angle_gamma   90.00
#
_symmetry.space_group_name_H-M   'P 1'
#
loop_
_entity.id
_entity.type
_entity.pdbx_description
1 polymer ?
#
loop_
_entity_poly.entity_id
_entity_poly.type
_entity_poly.pdbx_seq_one_letter_code
_entity_poly.pdbx_strand_id
1 'polypeptide(L)'
;MTFFGGLLAYITPERESLAIAFAFLTAAAYGYAQYLSIAYIQFGADQTELGVAGGLAGVARYAGGAVAVTTFATILGTTQSAYAVSHVIPAAEAAGASPAVAESVLAALPLGAAALEKVQGWTTAIAEAAGAAFVESYVQGVKSVALASIAFGGLAIVACLFLEDIGPKMTPKIEIFLENDVQAEKNKFH
;
A
#
# COMPACT_ATOMS: atom_id res chain seq x y z
N MET A 1 -0.29 -5.96 -9.95
CA MET A 1 -0.33 -4.93 -8.88
C MET A 1 0.76 -3.88 -9.06
N THR A 2 2.03 -4.23 -9.30
CA THR A 2 3.15 -3.27 -9.41
C THR A 2 2.93 -2.15 -10.42
N PHE A 3 2.48 -2.48 -11.63
CA PHE A 3 2.24 -1.50 -12.68
C PHE A 3 1.14 -0.49 -12.30
N PHE A 4 -0.07 -0.98 -11.98
CA PHE A 4 -1.20 -0.12 -11.61
C PHE A 4 -0.98 0.62 -10.28
N GLY A 5 -0.27 0.01 -9.32
CA GLY A 5 0.14 0.65 -8.07
C GLY A 5 1.12 1.79 -8.32
N GLY A 6 2.07 1.62 -9.26
CA GLY A 6 2.94 2.69 -9.72
C GLY A 6 2.18 3.83 -10.42
N LEU A 7 1.12 3.52 -11.16
CA LEU A 7 0.27 4.54 -11.81
C LEU A 7 -0.51 5.42 -10.81
N LEU A 8 -0.60 5.02 -9.54
CA LEU A 8 -1.11 5.92 -8.48
C LEU A 8 -0.26 7.19 -8.34
N ALA A 9 0.94 7.23 -8.91
CA ALA A 9 1.76 8.44 -9.03
C ALA A 9 1.10 9.58 -9.83
N TYR A 10 0.08 9.29 -10.63
CA TYR A 10 -0.65 10.28 -11.46
C TYR A 10 -1.91 10.85 -10.80
N ILE A 11 -2.25 10.37 -9.59
CA ILE A 11 -3.48 10.80 -8.93
C ILE A 11 -3.33 12.22 -8.41
N THR A 12 -4.40 12.98 -8.56
CA THR A 12 -4.58 14.31 -7.98
C THR A 12 -6.05 14.41 -7.53
N PRO A 13 -6.42 15.41 -6.71
CA PRO A 13 -7.81 15.60 -6.30
C PRO A 13 -8.78 15.70 -7.49
N GLU A 14 -8.34 16.25 -8.63
CA GLU A 14 -9.14 16.41 -9.85
C GLU A 14 -9.28 15.10 -10.64
N ARG A 15 -8.50 14.07 -10.29
CA ARG A 15 -8.40 12.79 -11.01
C ARG A 15 -8.82 11.60 -10.14
N GLU A 16 -9.83 11.78 -9.30
CA GLU A 16 -10.33 10.75 -8.38
C GLU A 16 -10.77 9.47 -9.11
N SER A 17 -11.42 9.59 -10.26
CA SER A 17 -11.87 8.44 -11.06
C SER A 17 -10.71 7.54 -11.50
N LEU A 18 -9.56 8.12 -11.84
CA LEU A 18 -8.33 7.37 -12.15
C LEU A 18 -7.77 6.69 -10.91
N ALA A 19 -7.79 7.36 -9.75
CA ALA A 19 -7.36 6.77 -8.49
C ALA A 19 -8.18 5.53 -8.14
N ILE A 20 -9.50 5.61 -8.26
CA ILE A 20 -10.42 4.49 -8.02
C ILE A 20 -10.14 3.34 -9.01
N ALA A 21 -10.01 3.65 -10.30
CA ALA A 21 -9.75 2.63 -11.32
C ALA A 21 -8.41 1.91 -11.09
N PHE A 22 -7.34 2.64 -10.81
CA PHE A 22 -6.02 2.05 -10.55
C PHE A 22 -5.97 1.28 -9.23
N ALA A 23 -6.64 1.77 -8.18
CA ALA A 23 -6.77 1.04 -6.92
C ALA A 23 -7.51 -0.30 -7.13
N PHE A 24 -8.62 -0.28 -7.86
CA PHE A 24 -9.38 -1.48 -8.21
C PHE A 24 -8.53 -2.49 -8.99
N LEU A 25 -7.86 -2.05 -10.06
CA LEU A 25 -7.01 -2.93 -10.88
C LEU A 25 -5.82 -3.49 -10.07
N THR A 26 -5.26 -2.69 -9.16
CA THR A 26 -4.21 -3.12 -8.25
C THR A 26 -4.70 -4.23 -7.31
N ALA A 27 -5.86 -4.03 -6.69
CA ALA A 27 -6.48 -4.98 -5.77
C ALA A 27 -6.90 -6.28 -6.47
N ALA A 28 -7.46 -6.19 -7.67
CA ALA A 28 -7.84 -7.35 -8.49
C ALA A 28 -6.60 -8.22 -8.83
N ALA A 29 -5.52 -7.58 -9.28
CA ALA A 29 -4.27 -8.28 -9.58
C ALA A 29 -3.61 -8.86 -8.32
N TYR A 30 -3.73 -8.18 -7.17
CA TYR A 30 -3.24 -8.70 -5.88
C TYR A 30 -4.01 -9.97 -5.48
N GLY A 31 -5.34 -9.95 -5.57
CA GLY A 31 -6.18 -11.12 -5.25
C GLY A 31 -5.76 -12.37 -6.03
N TYR A 32 -5.51 -12.22 -7.33
CA TYR A 32 -5.04 -13.33 -8.16
C TYR A 32 -3.65 -13.85 -7.73
N ALA A 33 -2.66 -12.97 -7.61
CA ALA A 33 -1.30 -13.36 -7.22
C ALA A 33 -1.25 -14.03 -5.83
N GLN A 34 -2.10 -13.55 -4.91
CA GLN A 34 -2.21 -14.07 -3.57
C GLN A 34 -2.68 -15.54 -3.56
N TYR A 35 -3.70 -15.88 -4.34
CA TYR A 35 -4.17 -17.27 -4.47
C TYR A 35 -3.11 -18.19 -5.07
N LEU A 36 -2.42 -17.75 -6.14
CA LEU A 36 -1.34 -18.53 -6.73
C LEU A 36 -0.21 -18.81 -5.74
N SER A 37 0.16 -17.83 -4.90
CA SER A 37 1.20 -18.03 -3.88
C SER A 37 0.82 -19.09 -2.85
N ILE A 38 -0.46 -19.16 -2.46
CA ILE A 38 -0.97 -20.15 -1.51
C ILE A 38 -0.95 -21.54 -2.14
N ALA A 39 -1.41 -21.67 -3.40
CA ALA A 39 -1.36 -22.93 -4.12
C ALA A 39 0.10 -23.42 -4.26
N TYR A 40 1.00 -22.54 -4.66
CA TYR A 40 2.43 -22.84 -4.81
C TYR A 40 3.04 -23.42 -3.53
N ILE A 41 2.81 -22.77 -2.40
CA ILE A 41 3.38 -23.21 -1.11
C ILE A 41 2.79 -24.54 -0.67
N GLN A 42 1.47 -24.74 -0.86
CA GLN A 42 0.82 -26.00 -0.47
C GLN A 42 1.28 -27.18 -1.32
N PHE A 43 1.40 -27.03 -2.64
CA PHE A 43 1.98 -28.08 -3.48
C PHE A 43 3.49 -28.23 -3.26
N GLY A 44 4.17 -27.20 -2.75
CA GLY A 44 5.59 -27.22 -2.45
C GLY A 44 5.96 -28.13 -1.28
N ALA A 45 5.05 -28.32 -0.32
CA ALA A 45 5.29 -29.04 0.93
C ALA A 45 4.71 -30.46 0.93
N ASP A 46 5.27 -31.30 1.80
CA ASP A 46 4.71 -32.62 2.08
C ASP A 46 3.35 -32.50 2.79
N GLN A 47 2.46 -33.46 2.54
CA GLN A 47 1.09 -33.48 3.08
C GLN A 47 1.05 -33.31 4.62
N THR A 48 2.00 -33.90 5.33
CA THR A 48 2.09 -33.82 6.80
C THR A 48 2.54 -32.45 7.31
N GLU A 49 3.18 -31.65 6.45
CA GLU A 49 3.79 -30.36 6.79
C GLU A 49 3.00 -29.16 6.25
N LEU A 50 1.82 -29.39 5.64
CA LEU A 50 1.00 -28.31 5.06
C LEU A 50 0.68 -27.20 6.08
N GLY A 51 0.43 -27.57 7.33
CA GLY A 51 0.20 -26.61 8.42
C GLY A 51 1.41 -25.73 8.71
N VAL A 52 2.61 -26.34 8.76
CA VAL A 52 3.88 -25.61 8.99
C VAL A 52 4.20 -24.71 7.80
N ALA A 53 4.09 -25.23 6.58
CA ALA A 53 4.32 -24.47 5.36
C ALA A 53 3.37 -23.27 5.24
N GLY A 54 2.07 -23.48 5.50
CA GLY A 54 1.07 -22.41 5.54
C GLY A 54 1.35 -21.38 6.64
N GLY A 55 1.76 -21.83 7.82
CA GLY A 55 2.14 -20.96 8.93
C GLY A 55 3.35 -20.08 8.60
N LEU A 56 4.43 -20.66 8.08
CA LEU A 56 5.62 -19.93 7.64
C LEU A 56 5.31 -18.91 6.53
N ALA A 57 4.46 -19.29 5.58
CA ALA A 57 3.97 -18.39 4.54
C ALA A 57 3.20 -17.19 5.13
N GLY A 58 2.35 -17.46 6.12
CA GLY A 58 1.62 -16.43 6.86
C GLY A 58 2.58 -15.47 7.56
N VAL A 59 3.55 -15.98 8.31
CA VAL A 59 4.55 -15.17 9.02
C VAL A 59 5.35 -14.32 8.05
N ALA A 60 5.84 -14.89 6.95
CA ALA A 60 6.58 -14.15 5.92
C ALA A 60 5.74 -13.01 5.32
N ARG A 61 4.46 -13.26 5.05
CA ARG A 61 3.53 -12.23 4.53
C ARG A 61 3.32 -11.10 5.55
N TYR A 62 3.09 -11.43 6.82
CA TYR A 62 2.90 -10.42 7.86
C TYR A 62 4.16 -9.60 8.10
N ALA A 63 5.33 -10.24 8.16
CA ALA A 63 6.61 -9.55 8.32
C ALA A 63 6.89 -8.59 7.15
N GLY A 64 6.72 -9.07 5.90
CA GLY A 64 6.86 -8.23 4.71
C GLY A 64 5.86 -7.08 4.68
N GLY A 65 4.61 -7.34 5.06
CA GLY A 65 3.57 -6.32 5.17
C GLY A 65 3.91 -5.23 6.19
N ALA A 66 4.43 -5.60 7.36
CA ALA A 66 4.84 -4.63 8.39
C ALA A 66 5.98 -3.73 7.90
N VAL A 67 6.98 -4.30 7.21
CA VAL A 67 8.07 -3.52 6.60
C VAL A 67 7.54 -2.55 5.56
N ALA A 68 6.66 -3.02 4.66
CA ALA A 68 6.08 -2.19 3.61
C ALA A 68 5.24 -1.03 4.17
N VAL A 69 4.34 -1.31 5.12
CA VAL A 69 3.50 -0.29 5.77
C VAL A 69 4.36 0.77 6.47
N THR A 70 5.36 0.33 7.25
CA THR A 70 6.25 1.25 7.97
C THR A 70 7.04 2.12 6.99
N THR A 71 7.56 1.52 5.92
CA THR A 71 8.34 2.23 4.90
C THR A 71 7.47 3.25 4.17
N PHE A 72 6.29 2.85 3.69
CA PHE A 72 5.39 3.74 2.96
C PHE A 72 4.83 4.87 3.82
N ALA A 73 4.46 4.59 5.08
CA ALA A 73 4.06 5.63 6.02
C ALA A 73 5.19 6.63 6.29
N THR A 74 6.43 6.15 6.43
CA THR A 74 7.62 6.99 6.61
C THR A 74 7.86 7.88 5.40
N ILE A 75 7.83 7.31 4.18
CA ILE A 75 8.01 8.08 2.93
C ILE A 75 6.91 9.14 2.79
N LEU A 76 5.66 8.76 3.04
CA LEU A 76 4.53 9.69 2.98
C LEU A 76 4.73 10.84 3.96
N GLY A 77 4.97 10.54 5.24
CA GLY A 77 5.10 11.56 6.28
C GLY A 77 6.28 12.50 6.05
N THR A 78 7.45 11.96 5.71
CA THR A 78 8.66 12.77 5.45
C THR A 78 8.50 13.66 4.21
N THR A 79 7.98 13.11 3.11
CA THR A 79 7.77 13.86 1.87
C THR A 79 6.70 14.93 2.05
N GLN A 80 5.56 14.57 2.63
CA GLN A 80 4.45 15.49 2.86
C GLN A 80 4.88 16.63 3.78
N SER A 81 5.58 16.33 4.88
CA SER A 81 6.06 17.35 5.81
C SER A 81 7.06 18.31 5.16
N ALA A 82 8.03 17.78 4.41
CA ALA A 82 9.02 18.60 3.71
C ALA A 82 8.37 19.51 2.64
N TYR A 83 7.40 18.99 1.89
CA TYR A 83 6.68 19.75 0.88
C TYR A 83 5.78 20.81 1.52
N ALA A 84 5.07 20.45 2.60
CA ALA A 84 4.20 21.37 3.33
C ALA A 84 4.99 22.58 3.87
N VAL A 85 6.13 22.35 4.55
CA VAL A 85 6.97 23.44 5.05
C VAL A 85 7.46 24.35 3.92
N SER A 86 7.89 23.78 2.79
CA SER A 86 8.47 24.55 1.69
C SER A 86 7.45 25.27 0.79
N HIS A 87 6.18 24.87 0.78
CA HIS A 87 5.18 25.41 -0.15
C HIS A 87 4.01 26.13 0.55
N VAL A 88 3.60 25.70 1.74
CA VAL A 88 2.47 26.32 2.47
C VAL A 88 2.84 27.72 2.96
N ILE A 89 4.04 27.89 3.51
CA ILE A 89 4.49 29.21 4.01
C ILE A 89 4.54 30.23 2.86
N PRO A 90 5.24 29.98 1.73
CA PRO A 90 5.23 30.90 0.61
C PRO A 90 3.84 31.16 0.03
N ALA A 91 2.97 30.15 -0.02
CA ALA A 91 1.59 30.31 -0.51
C ALA A 91 0.77 31.24 0.40
N ALA A 92 0.90 31.10 1.72
CA ALA A 92 0.25 31.98 2.69
C ALA A 92 0.80 33.42 2.60
N GLU A 93 2.12 33.59 2.49
CA GLU A 93 2.76 34.90 2.34
C GLU A 93 2.34 35.61 1.05
N ALA A 94 2.27 34.88 -0.07
CA ALA A 94 1.78 35.41 -1.34
C ALA A 94 0.30 35.85 -1.27
N ALA A 95 -0.49 35.24 -0.38
CA ALA A 95 -1.86 35.63 -0.08
C ALA A 95 -1.97 36.77 0.96
N GLY A 96 -0.83 37.34 1.40
CA GLY A 96 -0.76 38.48 2.31
C GLY A 96 -0.56 38.14 3.79
N ALA A 97 -0.24 36.88 4.13
CA ALA A 97 0.15 36.52 5.49
C ALA A 97 1.51 37.13 5.85
N SER A 98 1.68 37.54 7.11
CA SER A 98 3.02 37.75 7.67
C SER A 98 3.69 36.39 7.94
N PRO A 99 5.03 36.34 8.07
CA PRO A 99 5.74 35.09 8.34
C PRO A 99 5.20 34.34 9.58
N ALA A 100 4.90 35.07 10.66
CA ALA A 100 4.35 34.50 11.89
C ALA A 100 2.94 33.90 11.69
N VAL A 101 2.11 34.52 10.85
CA VAL A 101 0.78 34.00 10.50
C VAL A 101 0.92 32.77 9.61
N ALA A 102 1.81 32.80 8.63
CA ALA A 102 2.06 31.67 7.73
C ALA A 102 2.52 30.41 8.48
N GLU A 103 3.44 30.55 9.45
CA GLU A 103 3.85 29.45 10.34
C GLU A 103 2.69 28.93 11.20
N SER A 104 1.86 29.83 11.73
CA SER A 104 0.69 29.47 12.53
C SER A 104 -0.38 28.74 11.71
N VAL A 105 -0.58 29.15 10.45
CA VAL A 105 -1.48 28.48 9.50
C VAL A 105 -0.97 27.09 9.15
N LEU A 106 0.33 26.93 8.87
CA LEU A 106 0.94 25.62 8.64
C LEU A 106 0.73 24.66 9.81
N ALA A 107 0.88 25.14 11.05
CA ALA A 107 0.65 24.34 12.25
C ALA A 107 -0.84 23.98 12.47
N ALA A 108 -1.76 24.84 12.04
CA ALA A 108 -3.20 24.66 12.21
C ALA A 108 -3.84 23.78 11.13
N LEU A 109 -3.29 23.75 9.92
CA LEU A 109 -3.82 22.98 8.77
C LEU A 109 -4.11 21.50 9.08
N PRO A 110 -3.19 20.72 9.68
CA PRO A 110 -3.44 19.31 10.02
C PRO A 110 -4.56 19.12 11.06
N LEU A 111 -4.86 20.14 11.86
CA LEU A 111 -5.86 20.11 12.93
C LEU A 111 -7.27 20.47 12.41
N GLY A 112 -7.39 20.91 11.15
CA GLY A 112 -8.65 21.21 10.48
C GLY A 112 -9.14 22.65 10.66
N ALA A 113 -10.30 22.93 10.07
CA ALA A 113 -10.86 24.28 9.95
C ALA A 113 -11.01 25.01 11.30
N ALA A 114 -11.47 24.33 12.34
CA ALA A 114 -11.66 24.92 13.66
C ALA A 114 -10.36 25.39 14.34
N ALA A 115 -9.20 24.84 13.95
CA ALA A 115 -7.90 25.30 14.41
C ALA A 115 -7.41 26.50 13.58
N LEU A 116 -7.67 26.48 12.27
CA LEU A 116 -7.34 27.59 11.37
C LEU A 116 -8.08 28.88 11.76
N GLU A 117 -9.36 28.77 12.11
CA GLU A 117 -10.18 29.91 12.53
C GLU A 117 -9.65 30.62 13.80
N LYS A 118 -8.84 29.92 14.60
CA LYS A 118 -8.23 30.46 15.83
C LYS A 118 -6.92 31.22 15.57
N VAL A 119 -6.35 31.13 14.37
CA VAL A 119 -5.10 31.80 14.01
C VAL A 119 -5.36 33.29 13.85
N GLN A 120 -4.84 34.15 14.71
CA GLN A 120 -5.05 35.60 14.56
C GLN A 120 -4.45 36.12 13.25
N GLY A 121 -5.21 36.93 12.50
CA GLY A 121 -4.78 37.49 11.22
C GLY A 121 -4.98 36.56 10.02
N TRP A 122 -5.65 35.42 10.20
CA TRP A 122 -6.06 34.57 9.08
C TRP A 122 -7.12 35.25 8.20
N THR A 123 -7.13 34.91 6.92
CA THR A 123 -8.17 35.31 5.96
C THR A 123 -8.55 34.11 5.10
N THR A 124 -9.72 34.18 4.44
CA THR A 124 -10.15 33.13 3.50
C THR A 124 -9.13 32.91 2.39
N ALA A 125 -8.54 33.99 1.84
CA ALA A 125 -7.53 33.90 0.80
C ALA A 125 -6.25 33.17 1.28
N ILE A 126 -5.81 33.44 2.51
CA ILE A 126 -4.67 32.74 3.12
C ILE A 126 -5.01 31.26 3.32
N ALA A 127 -6.21 30.96 3.85
CA ALA A 127 -6.65 29.59 4.10
C ALA A 127 -6.79 28.76 2.82
N GLU A 128 -7.32 29.34 1.75
CA GLU A 128 -7.44 28.70 0.45
C GLU A 128 -6.07 28.43 -0.18
N ALA A 129 -5.18 29.42 -0.20
CA ALA A 129 -3.83 29.27 -0.78
C ALA A 129 -2.98 28.25 0.01
N ALA A 130 -2.95 28.37 1.33
CA ALA A 130 -2.24 27.45 2.21
C ALA A 130 -2.85 26.04 2.16
N GLY A 131 -4.18 25.94 2.11
CA GLY A 131 -4.91 24.67 1.99
C GLY A 131 -4.63 23.94 0.69
N ALA A 132 -4.60 24.66 -0.44
CA ALA A 132 -4.24 24.09 -1.74
C ALA A 132 -2.81 23.54 -1.74
N ALA A 133 -1.83 24.32 -1.23
CA ALA A 133 -0.45 23.86 -1.08
C ALA A 133 -0.32 22.66 -0.14
N PHE A 134 -1.15 22.61 0.91
CA PHE A 134 -1.20 21.48 1.83
C PHE A 134 -1.77 20.22 1.16
N VAL A 135 -2.82 20.33 0.37
CA VAL A 135 -3.33 19.19 -0.43
C VAL A 135 -2.27 18.70 -1.43
N GLU A 136 -1.56 19.62 -2.09
CA GLU A 136 -0.48 19.29 -3.01
C GLU A 136 0.67 18.54 -2.31
N SER A 137 0.97 18.88 -1.05
CA SER A 137 1.96 18.13 -0.26
C SER A 137 1.61 16.65 -0.10
N TYR A 138 0.32 16.31 0.03
CA TYR A 138 -0.15 14.92 0.07
C TYR A 138 -0.07 14.26 -1.29
N VAL A 139 -0.41 14.98 -2.38
CA VAL A 139 -0.26 14.47 -3.75
C VAL A 139 1.20 14.03 -3.99
N GLN A 140 2.15 14.88 -3.63
CA GLN A 140 3.57 14.58 -3.78
C GLN A 140 4.03 13.43 -2.87
N GLY A 141 3.49 13.35 -1.65
CA GLY A 141 3.74 12.23 -0.74
C GLY A 141 3.24 10.89 -1.30
N VAL A 142 1.98 10.82 -1.75
CA VAL A 142 1.40 9.61 -2.34
C VAL A 142 2.12 9.21 -3.62
N LYS A 143 2.50 10.19 -4.45
CA LYS A 143 3.31 9.95 -5.64
C LYS A 143 4.64 9.27 -5.29
N SER A 144 5.31 9.74 -4.23
CA SER A 144 6.58 9.18 -3.77
C SER A 144 6.41 7.75 -3.26
N VAL A 145 5.33 7.46 -2.53
CA VAL A 145 4.97 6.09 -2.12
C VAL A 145 4.69 5.18 -3.32
N ALA A 146 3.91 5.66 -4.29
CA ALA A 146 3.60 4.90 -5.49
C ALA A 146 4.86 4.51 -6.27
N LEU A 147 5.80 5.44 -6.43
CA LEU A 147 7.10 5.16 -7.07
C LEU A 147 7.95 4.19 -6.24
N ALA A 148 8.00 4.34 -4.92
CA ALA A 148 8.71 3.41 -4.05
C ALA A 148 8.14 1.99 -4.12
N SER A 149 6.82 1.84 -4.27
CA SER A 149 6.16 0.53 -4.40
C SER A 149 6.61 -0.26 -5.63
N ILE A 150 7.07 0.43 -6.69
CA ILE A 150 7.59 -0.21 -7.91
C ILE A 150 8.85 -1.02 -7.60
N ALA A 151 9.72 -0.54 -6.71
CA ALA A 151 10.93 -1.26 -6.32
C ALA A 151 10.61 -2.58 -5.61
N PHE A 152 9.64 -2.57 -4.67
CA PHE A 152 9.16 -3.78 -4.00
C PHE A 152 8.55 -4.77 -4.99
N GLY A 153 7.72 -4.28 -5.91
CA GLY A 153 7.14 -5.14 -6.94
C GLY A 153 8.17 -5.68 -7.93
N GLY A 154 9.21 -4.92 -8.24
CA GLY A 154 10.33 -5.37 -9.07
C GLY A 154 11.13 -6.48 -8.39
N LEU A 155 11.44 -6.34 -7.10
CA LEU A 155 12.07 -7.39 -6.31
C LEU A 155 11.22 -8.66 -6.26
N ALA A 156 9.89 -8.52 -6.11
CA ALA A 156 8.98 -9.66 -6.14
C ALA A 156 8.98 -10.37 -7.50
N ILE A 157 8.98 -9.64 -8.61
CA ILE A 157 9.08 -10.22 -9.96
C ILE A 157 10.39 -10.99 -10.14
N VAL A 158 11.51 -10.41 -9.68
CA VAL A 158 12.81 -11.09 -9.71
C VAL A 158 12.78 -12.36 -8.87
N ALA A 159 12.19 -12.32 -7.67
CA ALA A 159 12.03 -13.50 -6.82
C ALA A 159 11.18 -14.60 -7.51
N CYS A 160 10.16 -14.23 -8.28
CA CYS A 160 9.36 -15.18 -9.05
C CYS A 160 10.17 -15.96 -10.10
N LEU A 161 11.28 -15.42 -10.60
CA LEU A 161 12.15 -16.12 -11.57
C LEU A 161 12.93 -17.28 -10.95
N PHE A 162 13.02 -17.33 -9.61
CA PHE A 162 13.68 -18.39 -8.86
C PHE A 162 12.71 -19.43 -8.31
N LEU A 163 11.43 -19.35 -8.68
CA LEU A 163 10.44 -20.37 -8.31
C LEU A 163 10.61 -21.62 -9.18
N GLU A 164 10.46 -22.78 -8.55
CA GLU A 164 10.45 -24.07 -9.23
C GLU A 164 9.09 -24.31 -9.91
N ASP A 165 9.08 -25.08 -10.99
CA ASP A 165 7.81 -25.47 -11.61
C ASP A 165 7.07 -26.48 -10.73
N ILE A 166 5.88 -26.10 -10.26
CA ILE A 166 4.99 -26.97 -9.46
C ILE A 166 4.05 -27.80 -10.34
N GLY A 167 4.03 -27.61 -11.66
CA GLY A 167 3.18 -28.34 -12.60
C GLY A 167 3.22 -29.87 -12.41
N PRO A 168 4.40 -30.50 -12.26
CA PRO A 168 4.51 -31.93 -11.98
C PRO A 168 3.84 -32.39 -10.67
N LYS A 169 3.61 -31.48 -9.72
CA LYS A 169 2.94 -31.76 -8.44
C LYS A 169 1.41 -31.59 -8.51
N MET A 170 0.88 -30.93 -9.54
CA MET A 170 -0.55 -30.73 -9.76
C MET A 170 -1.22 -31.97 -10.37
N THR A 171 -1.16 -33.08 -9.65
CA THR A 171 -1.69 -34.39 -10.09
C THR A 171 -3.10 -34.64 -9.55
N PRO A 172 -3.90 -35.54 -10.16
CA PRO A 172 -5.18 -35.96 -9.60
C PRO A 172 -5.04 -36.89 -8.37
N LYS A 173 -3.85 -36.95 -7.75
CA LYS A 173 -3.59 -37.77 -6.57
C LYS A 173 -4.37 -37.22 -5.38
N ILE A 174 -5.09 -38.12 -4.71
CA ILE A 174 -5.75 -37.84 -3.44
C ILE A 174 -4.84 -38.35 -2.33
N GLU A 175 -4.44 -37.46 -1.43
CA GLU A 175 -3.57 -37.82 -0.30
C GLU A 175 -4.34 -38.41 0.89
N ILE A 176 -5.60 -37.99 1.10
CA ILE A 176 -6.46 -38.42 2.21
C ILE A 176 -7.89 -38.61 1.69
N PHE A 177 -8.47 -39.78 1.95
CA PHE A 177 -9.87 -40.12 1.69
C PHE A 177 -10.71 -39.86 2.94
N LEU A 178 -11.98 -39.47 2.76
CA LEU A 178 -12.90 -39.32 3.89
C LEU A 178 -13.12 -40.69 4.56
N GLU A 179 -13.18 -40.72 5.89
CA GLU A 179 -13.34 -41.98 6.64
C GLU A 179 -14.65 -42.72 6.34
N ASN A 180 -15.69 -42.00 5.89
CA ASN A 180 -16.98 -42.55 5.50
C ASN A 180 -17.11 -42.75 3.97
N ASP A 181 -16.02 -42.72 3.23
CA ASP A 181 -16.00 -42.96 1.79
C ASP A 181 -15.60 -44.41 1.45
N VAL A 182 -16.02 -44.88 0.27
CA VAL A 182 -15.66 -46.22 -0.25
C VAL A 182 -14.15 -46.41 -0.43
N GLN A 183 -13.36 -45.33 -0.41
CA GLN A 183 -11.91 -45.36 -0.55
C GLN A 183 -11.17 -45.18 0.79
N ALA A 184 -11.86 -45.15 1.94
CA ALA A 184 -11.25 -44.93 3.26
C ALA A 184 -10.12 -45.93 3.58
N GLU A 185 -10.24 -47.17 3.12
CA GLU A 185 -9.24 -48.24 3.24
C GLU A 185 -7.89 -47.93 2.56
N LYS A 186 -7.86 -46.94 1.65
CA LYS A 186 -6.63 -46.49 0.98
C LYS A 186 -5.83 -45.49 1.82
N ASN A 187 -6.38 -45.00 2.94
CA ASN A 187 -5.66 -44.13 3.86
C ASN A 187 -4.52 -44.90 4.53
N LYS A 188 -3.32 -44.30 4.54
CA LYS A 188 -2.17 -44.84 5.30
C LYS A 188 -2.18 -44.44 6.77
N PHE A 189 -2.85 -43.34 7.08
CA PHE A 189 -2.96 -42.76 8.42
C PHE A 189 -4.44 -42.56 8.71
N HIS A 190 -4.89 -43.04 9.87
CA HIS A 190 -6.23 -42.83 10.43
C HIS A 190 -6.11 -41.85 11.60
#